data_AF-A0A2P6QKJ3-F1
#
_entry.id   AF-A0A2P6QKJ3-F1
#
_cell.length_a   1.000
_cell.length_b   1.000
_cell.length_c   1.000
_cell.angle_alpha   90.00
_cell.angle_beta   90.00
_cell.angle_gamma   90.00
#
_symmetry.space_group_name_H-M   'P 1'
#
loop_
_entity.id
_entity.type
_entity.pdbx_description
1 polymer ?
#
loop_
_entity_poly.entity_id
_entity_poly.type
_entity_poly.pdbx_seq_one_letter_code
_entity_poly.pdbx_strand_id
1 'polypeptide(L)'
;MLQRSPLPSVVRFTQILGQLVKLKHYSQVIALNRRMGLIGIASNVYTLSIIINCYCHLNQMGFSLSVLAQFFKLGLQPTVTTYTTLINGFVLKNRMPEAAGIFSKMLQAGHCVPNVVTFSTLIKGLCMRGDNTAAIQLTVFARIH
;
A
#
# COMPACT_ATOMS: atom_id res chain seq x y z
N MET A 1 -2.26 -39.35 16.94
CA MET A 1 -3.06 -38.22 17.44
C MET A 1 -2.37 -36.93 17.00
N LEU A 2 -2.98 -36.17 16.08
CA LEU A 2 -2.39 -34.93 15.55
C LEU A 2 -2.42 -33.85 16.64
N GLN A 3 -1.27 -33.61 17.26
CA GLN A 3 -1.06 -32.50 18.19
C GLN A 3 -1.22 -31.20 17.39
N ARG A 4 -2.42 -30.60 17.43
CA ARG A 4 -2.64 -29.27 16.87
C ARG A 4 -1.99 -28.26 17.81
N SER A 5 -0.76 -27.89 17.50
CA SER A 5 -0.09 -26.73 18.10
C SER A 5 -1.03 -25.52 18.03
N PRO A 6 -1.11 -24.67 19.06
CA PRO A 6 -1.97 -23.49 19.01
C PRO A 6 -1.58 -22.65 17.78
N LEU A 7 -2.59 -22.20 17.02
CA LEU A 7 -2.39 -21.37 15.84
C LEU A 7 -1.45 -20.20 16.20
N PRO A 8 -0.34 -20.00 15.48
CA PRO A 8 0.57 -18.91 15.79
C PRO A 8 -0.21 -17.59 15.66
N SER A 9 -0.09 -16.70 16.65
CA SER A 9 -0.84 -15.46 16.65
C SER A 9 -0.52 -14.60 15.42
N VAL A 10 -1.51 -13.83 14.96
CA VAL A 10 -1.36 -12.83 13.87
C VAL A 10 -0.13 -11.94 14.10
N VAL A 11 0.16 -11.62 15.37
CA VAL A 11 1.29 -10.78 15.80
C VAL A 11 2.65 -11.40 15.43
N ARG A 12 2.83 -12.72 15.58
CA ARG A 12 4.10 -13.37 15.22
C ARG A 12 4.31 -13.34 13.70
N PHE A 13 3.25 -13.56 12.93
CA PHE A 13 3.32 -13.47 11.49
C PHE A 13 3.61 -12.04 11.02
N THR A 14 2.97 -11.01 11.59
CA THR A 14 3.23 -9.62 11.20
C THR A 14 4.67 -9.20 11.49
N GLN A 15 5.27 -9.68 12.59
CA GLN A 15 6.70 -9.45 12.88
C GLN A 15 7.60 -10.08 11.81
N ILE A 16 7.36 -11.34 11.44
CA ILE A 16 8.14 -12.04 10.39
C ILE A 16 7.97 -11.32 9.05
N LEU A 17 6.74 -10.96 8.67
CA LEU A 17 6.47 -10.22 7.44
C LEU A 17 7.25 -8.90 7.43
N GLY A 18 7.27 -8.15 8.54
CA GLY A 18 8.04 -6.92 8.67
C GLY A 18 9.54 -7.12 8.47
N GLN A 19 10.12 -8.20 9.01
CA GLN A 19 11.54 -8.53 8.79
C GLN A 19 11.84 -8.91 7.34
N LEU A 20 11.00 -9.74 6.73
CA LEU A 20 11.17 -10.15 5.32
C LEU A 20 11.06 -8.95 4.36
N VAL A 21 10.20 -7.98 4.66
CA VAL A 21 10.12 -6.72 3.89
C VAL A 21 11.41 -5.92 4.00
N LYS A 22 12.01 -5.81 5.19
CA LYS A 22 13.31 -5.13 5.39
C LYS A 22 14.43 -5.80 4.59
N LEU A 23 14.39 -7.13 4.50
CA LEU A 23 15.32 -7.94 3.68
C LEU A 23 14.95 -7.97 2.19
N LYS A 24 13.90 -7.24 1.76
CA LYS A 24 13.40 -7.20 0.37
C LYS A 24 12.93 -8.56 -0.19
N HIS A 25 12.60 -9.52 0.67
CA HIS A 25 12.09 -10.83 0.29
C HIS A 25 10.58 -10.79 -0.04
N TYR A 26 10.16 -9.89 -0.93
CA TYR A 26 8.75 -9.58 -1.18
C TYR A 26 7.92 -10.80 -1.64
N SER A 27 8.50 -11.68 -2.45
CA SER A 27 7.83 -12.91 -2.91
C SER A 27 7.52 -13.85 -1.75
N GLN A 28 8.44 -13.98 -0.79
CA GLN A 28 8.26 -14.80 0.41
C GLN A 28 7.18 -14.21 1.33
N VAL A 29 7.12 -12.88 1.46
CA VAL A 29 6.05 -12.18 2.21
C VAL A 29 4.67 -12.53 1.64
N ILE A 30 4.51 -12.47 0.32
CA ILE A 30 3.25 -12.80 -0.35
C ILE A 30 2.89 -14.28 -0.16
N ALA A 31 3.87 -15.18 -0.32
CA ALA A 31 3.67 -16.62 -0.11
C ALA A 31 3.24 -16.93 1.33
N LEU A 32 3.86 -16.25 2.31
CA LEU A 32 3.52 -16.41 3.73
C LEU A 32 2.11 -15.92 4.03
N ASN A 33 1.70 -14.77 3.50
CA ASN A 33 0.33 -14.27 3.68
C ASN A 33 -0.73 -15.20 3.06
N ARG A 34 -0.44 -15.82 1.91
CA ARG A 34 -1.34 -16.84 1.34
C ARG A 34 -1.47 -18.05 2.28
N ARG A 35 -0.34 -18.52 2.84
CA ARG A 35 -0.35 -19.61 3.83
C ARG A 35 -1.16 -19.24 5.08
N MET A 36 -1.02 -18.02 5.60
CA MET A 36 -1.83 -17.53 6.73
C MET A 36 -3.34 -17.66 6.43
N GLY A 37 -3.77 -17.24 5.25
CA GLY A 37 -5.18 -17.37 4.84
C GLY A 37 -5.66 -18.82 4.76
N LEU A 38 -4.82 -19.74 4.25
CA LEU A 38 -5.15 -21.17 4.15
C LEU A 38 -5.35 -21.85 5.51
N ILE A 39 -4.62 -21.40 6.53
CA ILE A 39 -4.76 -21.91 7.91
C ILE A 39 -5.79 -21.12 8.74
N GLY A 40 -6.57 -20.24 8.10
CA GLY A 40 -7.66 -19.49 8.74
C GLY A 40 -7.22 -18.28 9.56
N ILE A 41 -5.98 -17.80 9.40
CA ILE A 41 -5.50 -16.60 10.06
C ILE A 41 -5.86 -15.38 9.21
N ALA A 42 -6.78 -14.55 9.72
CA ALA A 42 -7.22 -13.34 9.03
C ALA A 42 -6.13 -12.26 9.00
N SER A 43 -5.86 -11.72 7.81
CA SER A 43 -5.00 -10.55 7.63
C SER A 43 -5.70 -9.30 8.17
N ASN A 44 -4.98 -8.49 8.93
CA ASN A 44 -5.46 -7.17 9.38
C ASN A 44 -5.00 -6.04 8.43
N VAL A 45 -5.45 -4.81 8.70
CA VAL A 45 -5.06 -3.58 7.97
C VAL A 45 -3.56 -3.52 7.71
N TYR A 46 -2.75 -3.68 8.77
CA TYR A 46 -1.29 -3.60 8.67
C TYR A 46 -0.69 -4.65 7.73
N THR A 47 -1.16 -5.90 7.84
CA THR A 47 -0.72 -7.00 6.97
C THR A 47 -1.04 -6.69 5.51
N LEU A 48 -2.26 -6.25 5.20
CA LEU A 48 -2.67 -5.94 3.83
C LEU A 48 -1.89 -4.75 3.25
N SER A 49 -1.58 -3.72 4.05
CA SER A 49 -0.69 -2.62 3.63
C SER A 49 0.71 -3.11 3.28
N ILE A 50 1.28 -4.07 4.03
CA ILE A 50 2.56 -4.71 3.69
C ILE A 50 2.48 -5.44 2.35
N ILE A 51 1.40 -6.20 2.11
CA ILE A 51 1.23 -6.95 0.86
C ILE A 51 1.12 -6.01 -0.34
N ILE A 52 0.40 -4.89 -0.21
CA ILE A 52 0.37 -3.83 -1.22
C ILE A 52 1.79 -3.35 -1.53
N ASN A 53 2.58 -3.02 -0.52
CA ASN A 53 3.96 -2.57 -0.71
C ASN A 53 4.80 -3.61 -1.47
N CYS A 54 4.66 -4.89 -1.11
CA CYS A 54 5.37 -5.99 -1.77
C CYS A 54 5.00 -6.09 -3.26
N TYR A 55 3.71 -6.03 -3.60
CA TYR A 55 3.28 -6.05 -4.99
C TYR A 55 3.77 -4.81 -5.77
N CYS A 56 3.79 -3.62 -5.15
CA CYS A 56 4.37 -2.42 -5.78
C CYS A 56 5.86 -2.61 -6.11
N HIS A 57 6.65 -3.15 -5.17
CA HIS A 57 8.07 -3.44 -5.40
C HIS A 57 8.31 -4.50 -6.49
N LEU A 58 7.42 -5.48 -6.60
CA LEU A 58 7.47 -6.52 -7.64
C LEU A 58 6.86 -6.06 -8.98
N ASN A 59 6.50 -4.78 -9.13
CA ASN A 59 5.85 -4.24 -10.33
C ASN A 59 4.50 -4.91 -10.67
N GLN A 60 3.84 -5.48 -9.67
CA GLN A 60 2.61 -6.24 -9.80
C GLN A 60 1.40 -5.38 -9.41
N MET A 61 1.23 -4.24 -10.10
CA MET A 61 0.24 -3.22 -9.72
C MET A 61 -1.22 -3.71 -9.78
N GLY A 62 -1.55 -4.65 -10.67
CA GLY A 62 -2.89 -5.25 -10.69
C GLY A 62 -3.21 -5.94 -9.37
N PHE A 63 -2.26 -6.71 -8.82
CA PHE A 63 -2.42 -7.39 -7.55
C PHE A 63 -2.43 -6.43 -6.36
N SER A 64 -1.67 -5.33 -6.40
CA SER A 64 -1.74 -4.31 -5.33
C SER A 64 -3.13 -3.66 -5.27
N LEU A 65 -3.77 -3.41 -6.42
CA LEU A 65 -5.16 -2.94 -6.48
C LEU A 65 -6.17 -4.00 -6.02
N SER A 66 -5.94 -5.28 -6.33
CA SER A 66 -6.79 -6.37 -5.80
C SER A 66 -6.75 -6.44 -4.27
N VAL A 67 -5.59 -6.17 -3.65
CA VAL A 67 -5.49 -6.10 -2.20
C VAL A 67 -6.19 -4.85 -1.65
N LEU A 68 -6.17 -3.72 -2.36
CA LEU A 68 -7.00 -2.57 -1.98
C LEU A 68 -8.51 -2.92 -2.03
N ALA A 69 -8.96 -3.64 -3.05
CA ALA A 69 -10.34 -4.11 -3.11
C ALA A 69 -10.69 -5.07 -1.94
N GLN A 70 -9.72 -5.85 -1.46
CA GLN A 70 -9.88 -6.72 -0.30
C GLN A 70 -10.16 -5.93 0.99
N PHE A 71 -9.60 -4.72 1.17
CA PHE A 71 -9.96 -3.88 2.32
C PHE A 71 -11.46 -3.65 2.38
N PHE A 72 -12.05 -3.19 1.28
CA PHE A 72 -13.48 -2.91 1.20
C PHE A 72 -14.33 -4.16 1.37
N LYS A 73 -13.93 -5.29 0.75
CA LYS A 73 -14.62 -6.58 0.90
C LYS A 73 -14.66 -7.07 2.36
N LEU A 74 -13.62 -6.76 3.14
CA LEU A 74 -13.52 -7.15 4.55
C LEU A 74 -14.06 -6.08 5.51
N GLY A 75 -14.63 -4.98 5.01
CA GLY A 75 -15.06 -3.86 5.85
C GLY A 75 -13.90 -3.12 6.55
N LEU A 76 -12.67 -3.30 6.07
CA LEU A 76 -11.49 -2.62 6.58
C LEU A 76 -11.30 -1.28 5.87
N GLN A 77 -10.91 -0.25 6.62
CA GLN A 77 -10.59 1.05 6.05
C GLN A 77 -9.10 1.12 5.66
N PRO A 78 -8.77 1.38 4.38
CA PRO A 78 -7.40 1.70 4.00
C PRO A 78 -6.93 2.97 4.73
N THR A 79 -5.67 3.01 5.12
CA THR A 79 -5.08 4.17 5.79
C THR A 79 -4.42 5.13 4.79
N VAL A 80 -4.06 6.33 5.23
CA VAL A 80 -3.19 7.27 4.48
C VAL A 80 -1.97 6.54 3.93
N THR A 81 -1.24 5.80 4.76
CA THR A 81 -0.08 5.00 4.35
C THR A 81 -0.40 4.01 3.24
N THR A 82 -1.58 3.40 3.26
CA THR A 82 -2.01 2.43 2.22
C THR A 82 -2.16 3.11 0.87
N TYR A 83 -2.85 4.26 0.83
CA TYR A 83 -3.00 5.05 -0.39
C TYR A 83 -1.67 5.63 -0.87
N THR A 84 -0.88 6.24 0.02
CA THR A 84 0.44 6.79 -0.32
C THR A 84 1.38 5.72 -0.91
N THR A 85 1.33 4.48 -0.39
CA THR A 85 2.12 3.36 -0.91
C THR A 85 1.73 3.00 -2.34
N LEU A 86 0.43 2.96 -2.65
CA LEU A 86 -0.06 2.72 -4.01
C LEU A 86 0.32 3.86 -4.96
N ILE A 87 0.10 5.11 -4.53
CA ILE A 87 0.47 6.32 -5.30
C ILE A 87 1.96 6.26 -5.65
N ASN A 88 2.83 6.03 -4.66
CA ASN A 88 4.26 5.91 -4.88
C ASN A 88 4.61 4.75 -5.83
N GLY A 89 3.94 3.60 -5.68
CA GLY A 89 4.09 2.46 -6.58
C GLY A 89 3.83 2.83 -8.04
N PHE A 90 2.75 3.56 -8.33
CA PHE A 90 2.45 4.04 -9.68
C PHE A 90 3.43 5.11 -10.16
N VAL A 91 3.80 6.06 -9.30
CA VAL A 91 4.79 7.12 -9.61
C VAL A 91 6.12 6.52 -10.05
N LEU A 92 6.65 5.56 -9.28
CA LEU A 92 7.93 4.90 -9.58
C LEU A 92 7.91 4.08 -10.89
N LYS A 93 6.72 3.80 -11.44
CA LYS A 93 6.53 3.13 -12.72
C LYS A 93 6.14 4.08 -13.84
N ASN A 94 6.26 5.39 -13.63
CA ASN A 94 5.88 6.44 -14.56
C ASN A 94 4.39 6.41 -14.96
N ARG A 95 3.53 5.94 -14.07
CA ARG A 95 2.08 5.77 -14.27
C ARG A 95 1.30 6.84 -13.50
N MET A 96 1.59 8.11 -13.80
CA MET A 96 0.99 9.24 -13.08
C MET A 96 -0.55 9.34 -13.20
N PRO A 97 -1.19 9.05 -14.35
CA PRO A 97 -2.64 9.05 -14.44
C PRO A 97 -3.30 8.12 -13.41
N GLU A 98 -2.74 6.92 -13.24
CA GLU A 98 -3.21 5.96 -12.23
C GLU A 98 -2.90 6.42 -10.81
N ALA A 99 -1.74 7.02 -10.57
CA ALA A 99 -1.40 7.62 -9.28
C ALA A 99 -2.42 8.72 -8.88
N ALA A 100 -2.78 9.59 -9.82
CA ALA A 100 -3.80 10.62 -9.63
C ALA A 100 -5.19 10.02 -9.38
N GLY A 101 -5.54 8.93 -10.06
CA GLY A 101 -6.78 8.18 -9.80
C GLY A 101 -6.84 7.60 -8.38
N ILE A 102 -5.74 7.07 -7.86
CA ILE A 102 -5.67 6.60 -6.46
C ILE A 102 -5.75 7.77 -5.47
N PHE A 103 -5.11 8.90 -5.77
CA PHE A 103 -5.22 10.10 -4.96
C PHE A 103 -6.66 10.63 -4.92
N SER A 104 -7.38 10.64 -6.04
CA SER A 104 -8.80 11.01 -6.09
C SER A 104 -9.67 10.08 -5.23
N LYS A 105 -9.43 8.76 -5.29
CA LYS A 105 -10.12 7.79 -4.42
C LYS A 105 -9.86 8.03 -2.94
N MET A 106 -8.63 8.41 -2.58
CA MET A 106 -8.28 8.76 -1.20
C MET A 106 -9.10 9.96 -0.70
N LEU A 107 -9.26 11.00 -1.54
CA LEU A 107 -10.08 12.17 -1.22
C LEU A 107 -11.57 11.82 -1.12
N GLN A 108 -12.10 11.05 -2.07
CA GLN A 108 -13.50 10.61 -2.08
C GLN A 108 -13.86 9.74 -0.88
N ALA A 109 -12.90 8.99 -0.34
CA ALA A 109 -13.11 8.16 0.83
C ALA A 109 -13.43 8.98 2.09
N GLY A 110 -13.08 10.27 2.14
CA GLY A 110 -13.44 11.23 3.19
C GLY A 110 -12.75 11.03 4.56
N HIS A 111 -12.35 9.81 4.90
CA HIS A 111 -11.71 9.47 6.17
C HIS A 111 -10.17 9.49 6.13
N CYS A 112 -9.59 9.69 4.95
CA CYS A 112 -8.14 9.68 4.75
C CYS A 112 -7.65 11.04 4.23
N VAL A 113 -7.12 11.87 5.12
CA VAL A 113 -6.54 13.17 4.75
C VAL A 113 -5.12 12.99 4.20
N PRO A 114 -4.82 13.46 2.98
CA PRO A 114 -3.46 13.43 2.45
C PRO A 114 -2.49 14.21 3.32
N ASN A 115 -1.30 13.65 3.53
CA ASN A 115 -0.24 14.28 4.30
C ASN A 115 0.93 14.72 3.42
N VAL A 116 1.93 15.34 4.04
CA VAL A 116 3.16 15.81 3.38
C VAL A 116 3.83 14.72 2.54
N VAL A 117 3.83 13.46 3.01
CA VAL A 117 4.43 12.34 2.26
C VAL A 117 3.66 12.06 0.97
N THR A 118 2.34 12.17 1.01
CA THR A 118 1.46 11.98 -0.16
C THR A 118 1.72 13.05 -1.22
N PHE A 119 1.73 14.32 -0.83
CA PHE A 119 2.02 15.43 -1.75
C PHE A 119 3.45 15.37 -2.28
N SER A 120 4.44 15.11 -1.43
CA SER A 120 5.84 14.95 -1.86
C SER A 120 6.01 13.84 -2.89
N THR A 121 5.26 12.74 -2.74
CA THR A 121 5.26 11.64 -3.71
C THR A 121 4.69 12.06 -5.07
N LEU A 122 3.58 12.80 -5.08
CA LEU A 122 2.97 13.30 -6.32
C LEU A 122 3.84 14.35 -7.01
N ILE A 123 4.39 15.30 -6.24
CA ILE A 123 5.32 16.33 -6.74
C ILE A 123 6.53 15.65 -7.40
N LYS A 124 7.13 14.65 -6.73
CA LYS A 124 8.23 13.86 -7.32
C LYS A 124 7.83 13.25 -8.66
N GLY A 125 6.64 12.64 -8.75
CA GLY A 125 6.14 12.04 -9.98
C GLY A 125 5.92 13.04 -11.12
N LEU A 126 5.43 14.24 -10.81
CA LEU A 126 5.25 15.32 -11.78
C LEU A 126 6.59 15.83 -12.30
N CYS A 127 7.57 16.07 -11.41
CA CYS A 127 8.92 16.46 -11.80
C CYS A 127 9.59 15.39 -12.69
N MET A 128 9.41 14.10 -12.37
CA MET A 128 9.95 13.01 -13.20
C MET A 128 9.37 12.96 -14.62
N ARG A 129 8.16 13.50 -14.83
CA ARG A 129 7.53 13.62 -16.15
C ARG A 129 7.84 14.94 -16.86
N GLY A 130 8.56 15.85 -16.21
CA GLY A 130 8.82 17.19 -16.72
C GLY A 130 7.63 18.16 -16.57
N ASP A 131 6.58 17.78 -15.84
CA ASP A 131 5.41 18.64 -15.59
C ASP A 131 5.66 19.56 -14.38
N ASN A 132 6.63 20.46 -14.55
CA ASN A 132 7.11 21.34 -13.49
C ASN A 132 6.04 22.35 -13.05
N THR A 133 5.16 22.76 -13.96
CA THR A 133 4.09 23.72 -13.69
C THR A 133 3.08 23.13 -12.70
N ALA A 134 2.61 21.89 -12.94
CA ALA A 134 1.73 21.20 -12.02
C ALA A 134 2.43 20.89 -10.68
N ALA A 135 3.72 20.56 -10.70
CA ALA A 135 4.50 20.33 -9.49
C ALA A 135 4.58 21.58 -8.60
N ILE A 136 4.82 22.76 -9.18
CA ILE A 136 4.85 24.04 -8.46
C ILE A 136 3.48 24.37 -7.88
N GLN A 137 2.41 24.24 -8.67
CA GLN A 137 1.04 24.48 -8.20
C GLN A 137 0.68 23.57 -7.01
N LEU A 138 1.01 22.28 -7.12
CA LEU A 138 0.76 21.32 -6.04
C LEU A 138 1.58 21.63 -4.78
N THR A 139 2.80 22.16 -4.93
CA THR A 139 3.64 22.60 -3.80
C THR A 139 3.03 23.78 -3.05
N VAL A 140 2.47 24.75 -3.78
CA VAL A 140 1.78 25.90 -3.17
C VAL A 140 0.52 25.44 -2.45
N PHE A 141 -0.28 24.58 -3.09
CA PHE A 141 -1.49 24.02 -2.49
C PHE A 141 -1.21 23.26 -1.19
N ALA A 142 -0.17 22.42 -1.17
CA ALA A 142 0.20 21.61 -0.01
C ALA A 142 0.79 22.43 1.17
N ARG A 143 1.10 23.72 0.99
CA ARG A 143 1.55 24.61 2.08
C ARG A 143 0.40 25.32 2.79
N ILE A 144 -0.78 25.36 2.19
CA ILE A 144 -1.95 26.12 2.67
C ILE A 144 -2.84 25.25 3.58
N HIS A 145 -2.58 23.94 3.65
CA HIS A 145 -3.28 22.94 4.45
C HIS A 145 -2.30 22.12 5.28
#